data_AF-A0A3M1SNW1-F1
#
_entry.id   AF-A0A3M1SNW1-F1
#
_cell.length_a   1.000
_cell.length_b   1.000
_cell.length_c   1.000
_cell.angle_alpha   90.00
_cell.angle_beta   90.00
_cell.angle_gamma   90.00
#
_symmetry.space_group_name_H-M   'P 1'
#
loop_
_entity.id
_entity.type
_entity.pdbx_description
1 polymer ?
#
loop_
_entity_poly.entity_id
_entity_poly.type
_entity_poly.pdbx_seq_one_letter_code
_entity_poly.pdbx_strand_id
1 'polypeptide(L)'
;MTPQSIPSNQTQLWMAAIKPPMYTVAVIPIWVGTAVAIAETHRFQVGTFSLFLLSAIFIIAWLNLSNDVFDADTGIDKNKAHSVVNLTGNQSLVFGIANLFLLLGISGILGIAVWQQDWTVLGIILLCCALGYTYQGPPFRLGYLGLGEIICFITFGPLAVAAAYYSQTQAWPIERSSILALLAASTFVGIATSLILFCSHFHQVEDDLAAGKKSPIVRLGTET
;
A
#
# COMPACT_ATOMS: atom_id res chain seq x y z
N MET A 1 -31.34 -3.75 -3.27
CA MET A 1 -30.71 -3.55 -4.59
C MET A 1 -31.04 -2.17 -5.12
N THR A 2 -30.19 -1.19 -4.84
CA THR A 2 -30.06 0.01 -5.68
C THR A 2 -28.90 -0.28 -6.63
N PRO A 3 -29.09 -0.21 -7.96
CA PRO A 3 -27.98 -0.33 -8.88
C PRO A 3 -27.02 0.82 -8.56
N GLN A 4 -25.77 0.51 -8.19
CA GLN A 4 -24.73 1.53 -8.15
C GLN A 4 -24.71 2.18 -9.54
N SER A 5 -25.10 3.45 -9.61
CA SER A 5 -25.11 4.19 -10.86
C SER A 5 -23.70 4.19 -11.43
N ILE A 6 -23.50 3.50 -12.56
CA ILE A 6 -22.26 3.61 -13.33
C ILE A 6 -22.07 5.12 -13.55
N PRO A 7 -20.97 5.73 -13.06
CA PRO A 7 -20.75 7.15 -13.23
C PRO A 7 -20.81 7.44 -14.74
N SER A 8 -21.77 8.24 -15.19
CA SER A 8 -21.95 8.55 -16.61
C SER A 8 -20.77 9.36 -17.18
N ASN A 9 -19.91 9.88 -16.30
CA ASN A 9 -18.75 10.69 -16.63
C ASN A 9 -17.46 9.85 -16.57
N GLN A 10 -16.77 9.70 -17.71
CA GLN A 10 -15.48 8.99 -17.80
C GLN A 10 -14.44 9.49 -16.80
N THR A 11 -14.40 10.80 -16.51
CA THR A 11 -13.46 11.35 -15.53
C THR A 11 -13.72 10.83 -14.12
N GLN A 12 -14.99 10.65 -13.73
CA GLN A 12 -15.36 10.11 -12.42
C GLN A 12 -15.04 8.62 -12.31
N LEU A 13 -15.22 7.85 -13.39
CA LEU A 13 -14.81 6.45 -13.48
C LEU A 13 -13.30 6.27 -13.32
N TRP A 14 -12.49 7.06 -14.04
CA TRP A 14 -11.04 7.03 -13.91
C TRP A 14 -10.56 7.45 -12.51
N MET A 15 -11.20 8.46 -11.90
CA MET A 15 -10.87 8.86 -10.55
C MET A 15 -11.18 7.77 -9.53
N ALA A 16 -12.30 7.05 -9.71
CA ALA A 16 -12.64 5.88 -8.89
C ALA A 16 -11.64 4.72 -9.08
N ALA A 17 -11.11 4.53 -10.29
CA ALA A 17 -10.14 3.48 -10.59
C ALA A 17 -8.74 3.77 -10.04
N ILE A 18 -8.29 5.03 -10.10
CA ILE A 18 -7.02 5.47 -9.54
C ILE A 18 -7.03 5.36 -8.01
N LYS A 19 -8.19 5.56 -7.36
CA LYS A 19 -8.35 5.60 -5.91
C LYS A 19 -7.39 6.59 -5.23
N PRO A 20 -7.41 7.90 -5.55
CA PRO A 20 -6.49 8.88 -4.96
C PRO A 20 -6.35 8.81 -3.42
N PRO A 21 -7.41 8.60 -2.63
CA PRO A 21 -7.29 8.44 -1.17
C PRO A 21 -6.38 7.27 -0.75
N MET A 22 -6.26 6.23 -1.57
CA MET A 22 -5.38 5.08 -1.31
C MET A 22 -3.91 5.50 -1.18
N TYR A 23 -3.43 6.46 -1.97
CA TYR A 23 -2.02 6.88 -1.93
C TYR A 23 -1.63 7.56 -0.62
N THR A 24 -2.60 8.03 0.17
CA THR A 24 -2.33 8.57 1.51
C THR A 24 -1.65 7.54 2.42
N VAL A 25 -1.92 6.24 2.22
CA VAL A 25 -1.29 5.16 3.01
C VAL A 25 0.20 4.99 2.71
N ALA A 26 0.71 5.45 1.55
CA ALA A 26 2.15 5.58 1.32
C ALA A 26 2.71 6.88 1.87
N VAL A 27 1.99 7.99 1.66
CA VAL A 27 2.48 9.33 2.00
C VAL A 27 2.67 9.48 3.51
N ILE A 28 1.70 9.08 4.31
CA ILE A 28 1.72 9.30 5.77
C ILE A 28 2.90 8.62 6.47
N PRO A 29 3.18 7.31 6.28
CA PRO A 29 4.33 6.67 6.93
C PRO A 29 5.66 7.37 6.65
N ILE A 30 5.85 7.86 5.43
CA ILE A 30 7.08 8.53 5.01
C ILE A 30 7.23 9.87 5.72
N TRP A 31 6.17 10.67 5.75
CA TRP A 31 6.16 11.93 6.50
C TRP A 31 6.39 11.72 7.99
N VAL A 32 5.72 10.73 8.59
CA VAL A 32 5.82 10.45 10.03
C VAL A 32 7.23 9.99 10.40
N GLY A 33 7.80 9.02 9.68
CA GLY A 33 9.17 8.56 9.95
C GLY A 33 10.21 9.68 9.75
N THR A 34 10.03 10.48 8.71
CA THR A 34 10.87 11.66 8.44
C THR A 34 10.75 12.72 9.54
N ALA A 35 9.54 12.99 10.04
CA ALA A 35 9.32 13.96 11.10
C ALA A 35 10.01 13.56 12.41
N VAL A 36 9.97 12.27 12.76
CA VAL A 36 10.71 11.74 13.91
C VAL A 36 12.22 11.92 13.70
N ALA A 37 12.73 11.62 12.50
CA ALA A 37 14.15 11.81 12.17
C ALA A 37 14.59 13.28 12.25
N ILE A 38 13.75 14.23 11.78
CA ILE A 38 14.01 15.67 11.88
C ILE A 38 14.01 16.13 13.33
N ALA A 39 13.07 15.64 14.14
CA ALA A 39 12.98 16.00 15.55
C ALA A 39 14.25 15.60 16.33
N GLU A 40 14.86 14.48 15.97
CA GLU A 40 16.09 13.97 16.59
C GLU A 40 17.37 14.61 16.03
N THR A 41 17.47 14.74 14.71
CA THR A 41 18.75 15.14 14.07
C THR A 41 18.81 16.62 13.69
N HIS A 42 17.68 17.32 13.71
CA HIS A 42 17.51 18.67 13.17
C HIS A 42 17.95 18.82 11.71
N ARG A 43 17.99 17.72 10.96
CA ARG A 43 18.38 17.68 9.55
C ARG A 43 17.25 17.11 8.71
N PHE A 44 17.07 17.67 7.52
CA PHE A 44 16.11 17.19 6.54
C PHE A 44 16.79 16.96 5.20
N GLN A 45 16.89 15.70 4.78
CA GLN A 45 17.43 15.33 3.48
C GLN A 45 16.32 15.38 2.43
N VAL A 46 16.06 16.58 1.91
CA VAL A 46 14.97 16.84 0.94
C VAL A 46 15.07 15.92 -0.28
N GLY A 47 16.27 15.74 -0.84
CA GLY A 47 16.47 14.88 -2.01
C GLY A 47 16.07 13.42 -1.76
N THR A 48 16.56 12.84 -0.65
CA THR A 48 16.19 11.49 -0.22
C THR A 48 14.71 11.37 0.04
N PHE A 49 14.12 12.34 0.75
CA PHE A 49 12.70 12.36 1.06
C PHE A 49 11.83 12.39 -0.21
N SER A 50 12.11 13.32 -1.14
CA SER A 50 11.36 13.46 -2.38
C SER A 50 11.46 12.21 -3.26
N LEU A 51 12.66 11.62 -3.36
CA LEU A 51 12.86 10.39 -4.13
C LEU A 51 12.16 9.20 -3.49
N PHE A 52 12.20 9.07 -2.16
CA PHE A 52 11.50 8.01 -1.43
C PHE A 52 9.99 8.16 -1.64
N LEU A 53 9.45 9.36 -1.46
CA LEU A 53 8.02 9.64 -1.62
C LEU A 53 7.52 9.30 -3.03
N LEU A 54 8.24 9.73 -4.06
CA LEU A 54 7.92 9.40 -5.45
C LEU A 54 7.98 7.89 -5.69
N SER A 55 9.00 7.22 -5.15
CA SER A 55 9.15 5.77 -5.26
C SER A 55 7.99 5.01 -4.61
N ALA A 56 7.55 5.45 -3.43
CA ALA A 56 6.42 4.85 -2.73
C ALA A 56 5.10 5.05 -3.49
N ILE A 57 4.90 6.21 -4.13
CA ILE A 57 3.73 6.45 -5.00
C ILE A 57 3.71 5.43 -6.15
N PHE A 58 4.85 5.19 -6.80
CA PHE A 58 4.94 4.17 -7.86
C PHE A 58 4.69 2.75 -7.33
N ILE A 59 5.19 2.40 -6.14
CA ILE A 59 4.94 1.10 -5.52
C ILE A 59 3.44 0.92 -5.21
N ILE A 60 2.74 1.95 -4.72
CA ILE A 60 1.30 1.86 -4.49
C ILE A 60 0.52 1.80 -5.81
N ALA A 61 0.96 2.52 -6.84
CA ALA A 61 0.37 2.40 -8.17
C ALA A 61 0.52 0.97 -8.72
N TRP A 62 1.67 0.33 -8.50
CA TRP A 62 1.87 -1.08 -8.81
C TRP A 62 0.89 -1.97 -8.05
N LEU A 63 0.76 -1.82 -6.72
CA LEU A 63 -0.17 -2.62 -5.91
C LEU A 63 -1.61 -2.48 -6.41
N ASN A 64 -2.08 -1.25 -6.67
CA ASN A 64 -3.43 -1.00 -7.16
C ASN A 64 -3.68 -1.66 -8.53
N LEU A 65 -2.79 -1.44 -9.50
CA LEU A 65 -2.97 -1.97 -10.86
C LEU A 65 -2.82 -3.48 -10.92
N SER A 66 -1.83 -4.05 -10.22
CA SER A 66 -1.64 -5.49 -10.20
C SER A 66 -2.77 -6.20 -9.45
N ASN A 67 -3.43 -5.54 -8.49
CA ASN A 67 -4.59 -6.12 -7.81
C ASN A 67 -5.75 -6.30 -8.78
N ASP A 68 -6.08 -5.27 -9.56
CA ASP A 68 -7.11 -5.37 -10.60
C ASP A 68 -6.77 -6.45 -11.64
N VAL A 69 -5.49 -6.68 -11.96
CA VAL A 69 -5.06 -7.79 -12.82
C VAL A 69 -5.31 -9.15 -12.17
N PHE A 70 -4.92 -9.34 -10.91
CA PHE A 70 -5.08 -10.64 -10.23
C PHE A 70 -6.54 -10.97 -9.84
N ASP A 71 -7.38 -9.95 -9.65
CA ASP A 71 -8.82 -10.07 -9.43
C ASP A 71 -9.59 -10.26 -10.75
N ALA A 72 -9.05 -9.81 -11.89
CA ALA A 72 -9.59 -10.18 -13.21
C ALA A 72 -9.46 -11.69 -13.47
N ASP A 73 -8.34 -12.31 -13.06
CA ASP A 73 -8.10 -13.76 -13.19
C ASP A 73 -9.08 -14.61 -12.37
N THR A 74 -9.62 -14.10 -11.27
CA THR A 74 -10.62 -14.81 -10.45
C THR A 74 -12.05 -14.60 -10.93
N GLY A 75 -12.27 -13.63 -11.82
CA GLY A 75 -13.59 -13.24 -12.30
C GLY A 75 -14.41 -12.41 -11.31
N ILE A 76 -13.84 -12.01 -10.17
CA ILE A 76 -14.51 -11.17 -9.16
C ILE A 76 -14.78 -9.78 -9.73
N ASP A 77 -13.84 -9.26 -10.53
CA ASP A 77 -13.96 -7.94 -11.12
C ASP A 77 -14.93 -7.87 -12.31
N LYS A 78 -15.57 -8.97 -12.75
CA LYS A 78 -16.42 -8.98 -13.98
C LYS A 78 -17.49 -7.89 -14.02
N ASN A 79 -18.06 -7.50 -12.87
CA ASN A 79 -19.09 -6.46 -12.77
C ASN A 79 -18.57 -5.14 -12.18
N LYS A 80 -17.26 -5.03 -11.94
CA LYS A 80 -16.65 -3.87 -11.28
C LYS A 80 -16.20 -2.84 -12.31
N ALA A 81 -17.10 -1.92 -12.68
CA ALA A 81 -16.87 -0.93 -13.74
C ALA A 81 -15.65 -0.01 -13.51
N HIS A 82 -15.18 0.13 -12.26
CA HIS A 82 -14.02 0.96 -11.90
C HIS A 82 -12.70 0.16 -11.77
N SER A 83 -12.66 -1.11 -12.21
CA SER A 83 -11.40 -1.84 -12.40
C SER A 83 -10.67 -1.30 -13.63
N VAL A 84 -9.37 -1.02 -13.52
CA VAL A 84 -8.58 -0.49 -14.64
C VAL A 84 -8.52 -1.50 -15.79
N VAL A 85 -8.54 -2.81 -15.48
CA VAL A 85 -8.62 -3.88 -16.49
C VAL A 85 -9.93 -3.79 -17.28
N ASN A 86 -11.06 -3.56 -16.61
CA ASN A 86 -12.36 -3.40 -17.28
C ASN A 86 -12.46 -2.10 -18.09
N LEU A 87 -11.89 -1.01 -17.58
CA LEU A 87 -11.88 0.28 -18.29
C LEU A 87 -11.04 0.23 -19.58
N THR A 88 -9.93 -0.51 -19.56
CA THR A 88 -9.02 -0.61 -20.70
C THR A 88 -9.36 -1.78 -21.63
N GLY A 89 -10.07 -2.80 -21.14
CA GLY A 89 -10.29 -4.06 -21.84
C GLY A 89 -9.00 -4.85 -22.13
N ASN A 90 -7.87 -4.49 -21.50
CA ASN A 90 -6.56 -5.05 -21.84
C ASN A 90 -5.73 -5.35 -20.58
N GLN A 91 -5.94 -6.54 -20.02
CA GLN A 91 -5.26 -7.02 -18.83
C GLN A 91 -3.72 -7.05 -18.99
N SER A 92 -3.20 -7.45 -20.16
CA SER A 92 -1.76 -7.51 -20.42
C SER A 92 -1.10 -6.13 -20.39
N LEU A 93 -1.77 -5.11 -20.94
CA LEU A 93 -1.30 -3.73 -20.90
C LEU A 93 -1.27 -3.21 -19.45
N VAL A 94 -2.35 -3.44 -18.69
CA VAL A 94 -2.41 -3.00 -17.27
C VAL A 94 -1.31 -3.68 -16.45
N PHE A 95 -1.06 -4.97 -16.68
CA PHE A 95 0.01 -5.69 -15.99
C PHE A 95 1.41 -5.17 -16.38
N GLY A 96 1.63 -4.84 -17.66
CA GLY A 96 2.86 -4.20 -18.12
C GLY A 96 3.11 -2.86 -17.44
N ILE A 97 2.10 -2.01 -17.34
CA ILE A 97 2.18 -0.71 -16.65
C ILE A 97 2.41 -0.89 -15.15
N ALA A 98 1.72 -1.85 -14.51
CA ALA A 98 1.92 -2.16 -13.10
C ALA A 98 3.39 -2.51 -12.82
N ASN A 99 3.97 -3.41 -13.62
CA ASN A 99 5.37 -3.81 -13.47
C ASN A 99 6.35 -2.68 -13.79
N LEU A 100 6.02 -1.78 -14.73
CA LEU A 100 6.81 -0.57 -14.97
C LEU A 100 6.84 0.33 -13.73
N PHE A 101 5.70 0.54 -13.06
CA PHE A 101 5.68 1.29 -11.80
C PHE A 101 6.47 0.61 -10.69
N LEU A 102 6.40 -0.72 -10.57
CA LEU A 102 7.25 -1.46 -9.63
C LEU A 102 8.74 -1.21 -9.91
N LEU A 103 9.16 -1.31 -11.17
CA LEU A 103 10.54 -1.07 -11.58
C LEU A 103 10.98 0.36 -11.28
N LEU A 104 10.15 1.36 -11.58
CA LEU A 104 10.44 2.77 -11.28
C LEU A 104 10.56 3.02 -9.77
N GLY A 105 9.65 2.45 -8.98
CA GLY A 105 9.66 2.55 -7.53
C GLY A 105 10.91 1.91 -6.91
N ILE A 106 11.23 0.67 -7.30
CA ILE A 106 12.44 -0.02 -6.82
C ILE A 106 13.70 0.72 -7.29
N SER A 107 13.73 1.24 -8.52
CA SER A 107 14.88 2.00 -9.04
C SER A 107 15.15 3.27 -8.24
N GLY A 108 14.10 3.97 -7.79
CA GLY A 108 14.27 5.15 -6.93
C GLY A 108 14.81 4.79 -5.55
N ILE A 109 14.33 3.71 -4.92
CA ILE A 109 14.87 3.21 -3.65
C ILE A 109 16.31 2.68 -3.81
N LEU A 110 16.62 2.02 -4.92
CA LEU A 110 17.97 1.62 -5.27
C LEU A 110 18.88 2.84 -5.43
N GLY A 111 18.39 3.92 -6.02
CA GLY A 111 19.10 5.20 -6.11
C GLY A 111 19.46 5.76 -4.73
N ILE A 112 18.53 5.71 -3.77
CA ILE A 112 18.80 6.08 -2.37
C ILE A 112 19.89 5.18 -1.77
N ALA A 113 19.77 3.87 -1.94
CA ALA A 113 20.72 2.90 -1.39
C ALA A 113 22.15 3.09 -1.92
N VAL A 114 22.28 3.32 -3.24
CA VAL A 114 23.57 3.59 -3.88
C VAL A 114 24.12 4.95 -3.43
N TRP A 115 23.29 5.98 -3.36
CA TRP A 115 23.71 7.31 -2.91
C TRP A 115 24.23 7.29 -1.47
N GLN A 116 23.54 6.57 -0.59
CA GLN A 116 23.87 6.45 0.83
C GLN A 116 24.93 5.38 1.13
N GLN A 117 25.31 4.56 0.14
CA GLN A 117 26.18 3.39 0.29
C GLN A 117 25.64 2.41 1.34
N ASP A 118 24.32 2.28 1.42
CA ASP A 118 23.62 1.50 2.44
C ASP A 118 22.40 0.80 1.85
N TRP A 119 22.33 -0.52 2.02
CA TRP A 119 21.30 -1.38 1.43
C TRP A 119 20.09 -1.59 2.33
N THR A 120 20.08 -1.04 3.56
CA THR A 120 19.07 -1.29 4.58
C THR A 120 17.67 -0.90 4.11
N VAL A 121 17.51 0.33 3.59
CA VAL A 121 16.22 0.83 3.10
C VAL A 121 15.71 -0.03 1.93
N LEU A 122 16.60 -0.42 1.01
CA LEU A 122 16.23 -1.30 -0.10
C LEU A 122 15.72 -2.65 0.41
N GLY A 123 16.40 -3.26 1.38
CA GLY A 123 15.98 -4.53 1.96
C GLY A 123 14.59 -4.45 2.61
N ILE A 124 14.32 -3.37 3.37
CA ILE A 124 13.01 -3.16 4.00
C ILE A 124 11.92 -2.98 2.94
N ILE A 125 12.15 -2.15 1.91
CA ILE A 125 11.14 -1.91 0.88
C ILE A 125 10.90 -3.13 -0.01
N LEU A 126 11.93 -3.94 -0.29
CA LEU A 126 11.76 -5.21 -0.99
C LEU A 126 10.90 -6.17 -0.17
N LEU A 127 11.08 -6.22 1.15
CA LEU A 127 10.21 -6.98 2.05
C LEU A 127 8.76 -6.44 2.00
N CYS A 128 8.56 -5.12 2.06
CA CYS A 128 7.24 -4.52 1.89
C CYS A 128 6.58 -4.90 0.55
N CYS A 129 7.35 -4.89 -0.55
CA CYS A 129 6.84 -5.31 -1.86
C CYS A 129 6.48 -6.80 -1.87
N ALA A 130 7.29 -7.67 -1.26
CA ALA A 130 6.99 -9.09 -1.15
C ALA A 130 5.72 -9.35 -0.33
N LEU A 131 5.54 -8.63 0.78
CA LEU A 131 4.33 -8.69 1.60
C LEU A 131 3.09 -8.18 0.81
N GLY A 132 3.23 -7.08 0.09
CA GLY A 132 2.18 -6.57 -0.80
C GLY A 132 1.81 -7.57 -1.89
N TYR A 133 2.79 -8.22 -2.53
CA TYR A 133 2.53 -9.27 -3.52
C TYR A 133 1.83 -10.48 -2.90
N THR A 134 2.33 -11.01 -1.78
CA THR A 134 1.71 -12.18 -1.12
C THR A 134 0.29 -11.90 -0.62
N TYR A 135 -0.04 -10.65 -0.31
CA TYR A 135 -1.39 -10.24 0.03
C TYR A 135 -2.39 -10.44 -1.13
N GLN A 136 -2.07 -10.00 -2.34
CA GLN A 136 -3.00 -9.99 -3.49
C GLN A 136 -2.72 -11.05 -4.58
N GLY A 137 -1.47 -11.47 -4.73
CA GLY A 137 -0.97 -12.25 -5.85
C GLY A 137 -1.05 -13.78 -5.67
N PRO A 138 -1.20 -14.56 -6.77
CA PRO A 138 -1.06 -16.01 -6.75
C PRO A 138 0.36 -16.47 -6.38
N PRO A 139 0.54 -17.66 -5.76
CA PRO A 139 -0.51 -18.57 -5.28
C PRO A 139 -1.04 -18.20 -3.88
N PHE A 140 -0.49 -17.18 -3.22
CA PHE A 140 -0.70 -16.95 -1.79
C PHE A 140 -2.05 -16.31 -1.47
N ARG A 141 -2.36 -15.17 -2.13
CA ARG A 141 -3.61 -14.40 -1.95
C ARG A 141 -4.02 -14.26 -0.48
N LEU A 142 -3.08 -13.89 0.41
CA LEU A 142 -3.31 -13.88 1.86
C LEU A 142 -4.43 -12.94 2.30
N GLY A 143 -4.77 -11.91 1.52
CA GLY A 143 -5.94 -11.08 1.74
C GLY A 143 -7.25 -11.88 1.72
N TYR A 144 -7.34 -12.92 0.89
CA TYR A 144 -8.49 -13.82 0.83
C TYR A 144 -8.58 -14.73 2.07
N LEU A 145 -7.47 -14.89 2.80
CA LEU A 145 -7.42 -15.67 4.04
C LEU A 145 -7.72 -14.82 5.28
N GLY A 146 -8.04 -13.53 5.12
CA GLY A 146 -8.31 -12.61 6.23
C GLY A 146 -7.05 -12.17 6.99
N LEU A 147 -5.89 -12.18 6.33
CA LEU A 147 -4.62 -11.71 6.90
C LEU A 147 -4.26 -10.27 6.47
N GLY A 148 -5.18 -9.60 5.76
CA GLY A 148 -4.94 -8.29 5.16
C GLY A 148 -4.56 -7.23 6.17
N GLU A 149 -5.30 -7.13 7.28
CA GLU A 149 -5.10 -6.12 8.32
C GLU A 149 -3.75 -6.26 9.01
N ILE A 150 -3.28 -7.49 9.22
CA ILE A 150 -1.98 -7.76 9.84
C ILE A 150 -0.85 -7.37 8.89
N ILE A 151 -0.96 -7.76 7.61
CA ILE A 151 0.02 -7.40 6.58
C ILE A 151 0.06 -5.87 6.41
N CYS A 152 -1.11 -5.23 6.37
CA CYS A 152 -1.25 -3.78 6.29
C CYS A 152 -0.56 -3.09 7.48
N PHE A 153 -0.84 -3.55 8.71
CA PHE A 153 -0.25 -3.01 9.93
C PHE A 153 1.27 -3.06 9.88
N ILE A 154 1.84 -4.24 9.59
CA ILE A 154 3.29 -4.46 9.58
C ILE A 154 3.96 -3.62 8.50
N THR A 155 3.37 -3.60 7.31
CA THR A 155 3.97 -2.96 6.12
C THR A 155 3.95 -1.45 6.23
N PHE A 156 2.79 -0.85 6.53
CA PHE A 156 2.63 0.61 6.56
C PHE A 156 2.99 1.24 7.90
N GLY A 157 2.87 0.50 8.99
CA GLY A 157 3.30 0.94 10.31
C GLY A 157 4.81 0.73 10.49
N PRO A 158 5.26 -0.31 11.21
CA PRO A 158 6.66 -0.49 11.57
C PRO A 158 7.64 -0.41 10.39
N LEU A 159 7.40 -1.13 9.29
CA LEU A 159 8.39 -1.21 8.20
C LEU A 159 8.54 0.11 7.44
N ALA A 160 7.44 0.68 6.92
CA ALA A 160 7.50 1.91 6.14
C ALA A 160 7.96 3.12 6.97
N VAL A 161 7.48 3.26 8.21
CA VAL A 161 7.90 4.36 9.11
C VAL A 161 9.37 4.22 9.48
N ALA A 162 9.84 3.00 9.80
CA ALA A 162 11.25 2.74 10.08
C ALA A 162 12.15 3.00 8.87
N ALA A 163 11.75 2.56 7.67
CA ALA A 163 12.49 2.81 6.44
C ALA A 163 12.62 4.31 6.13
N ALA A 164 11.54 5.07 6.33
CA ALA A 164 11.56 6.51 6.14
C ALA A 164 12.47 7.22 7.15
N TYR A 165 12.36 6.87 8.43
CA TYR A 165 13.27 7.36 9.48
C TYR A 165 14.72 7.04 9.13
N TYR A 166 15.04 5.78 8.82
CA TYR A 166 16.40 5.33 8.52
C TYR A 166 16.94 6.01 7.26
N SER A 167 16.12 6.25 6.23
CA SER A 167 16.54 6.96 5.03
C SER A 167 17.01 8.40 5.32
N GLN A 168 16.53 9.02 6.39
CA GLN A 168 16.91 10.39 6.77
C GLN A 168 18.13 10.42 7.70
N THR A 169 18.31 9.39 8.53
CA THR A 169 19.35 9.36 9.58
C THR A 169 20.55 8.47 9.26
N GLN A 170 20.38 7.45 8.41
CA GLN A 170 21.31 6.34 8.19
C GLN A 170 21.74 5.62 9.48
N ALA A 171 20.86 5.65 10.50
CA ALA A 171 21.11 5.03 11.79
C ALA A 171 19.78 4.62 12.43
N TRP A 172 19.83 3.61 13.29
CA TRP A 172 18.69 3.25 14.14
C TRP A 172 18.62 4.20 15.35
N PRO A 173 17.41 4.51 15.87
CA PRO A 173 17.29 5.38 17.03
C PRO A 173 17.96 4.73 18.24
N ILE A 174 18.82 5.49 18.93
CA ILE A 174 19.57 5.00 20.10
C ILE A 174 18.95 5.56 21.38
N GLU A 175 18.46 6.80 21.34
CA GLU A 175 17.82 7.42 22.48
C GLU A 175 16.47 6.77 22.79
N ARG A 176 16.21 6.51 24.07
CA ARG A 176 14.95 5.90 24.53
C ARG A 176 13.73 6.72 24.10
N SER A 177 13.84 8.05 24.12
CA SER A 177 12.82 8.99 23.63
C SER A 177 12.49 8.74 22.16
N SER A 178 13.51 8.68 21.30
CA SER A 178 13.35 8.46 19.85
C SER A 178 12.80 7.07 19.55
N ILE A 179 13.25 6.04 20.26
CA ILE A 179 12.72 4.67 20.12
C ILE A 179 11.23 4.64 20.44
N LEU A 180 10.82 5.21 21.58
CA LEU A 180 9.41 5.26 21.97
C LEU A 180 8.57 6.09 21.01
N ALA A 181 9.09 7.22 20.52
CA ALA A 181 8.41 8.05 19.53
C ALA A 181 8.18 7.29 18.22
N LEU A 182 9.21 6.61 17.70
CA LEU A 182 9.12 5.84 16.47
C LEU A 182 8.14 4.67 16.61
N LEU A 183 8.22 3.90 17.71
CA LEU A 183 7.31 2.79 17.98
C LEU A 183 5.85 3.25 18.13
N ALA A 184 5.60 4.33 18.88
CA ALA A 184 4.26 4.88 19.04
C ALA A 184 3.71 5.35 17.70
N ALA A 185 4.49 6.16 16.97
CA ALA A 185 4.09 6.70 15.68
C ALA A 185 3.82 5.59 14.65
N SER A 186 4.70 4.59 14.54
CA SER A 186 4.51 3.46 13.64
C SER A 186 3.29 2.61 14.01
N THR A 187 3.02 2.44 15.31
CA THR A 187 1.84 1.71 15.79
C THR A 187 0.56 2.45 15.44
N PHE A 188 0.50 3.76 15.67
CA PHE A 188 -0.66 4.58 15.30
C PHE A 188 -0.93 4.56 13.81
N VAL A 189 0.12 4.73 12.99
CA VAL A 189 0.00 4.67 11.52
C VAL A 189 -0.49 3.29 11.09
N GLY A 190 0.11 2.22 11.60
CA GLY A 190 -0.29 0.84 11.29
C GLY A 190 -1.75 0.55 11.66
N ILE A 191 -2.19 0.95 12.86
CA ILE A 191 -3.60 0.78 13.30
C ILE A 191 -4.52 1.55 12.36
N ALA A 192 -4.21 2.82 12.09
CA ALA A 192 -5.05 3.65 11.23
C ALA A 192 -5.19 3.05 9.82
N THR A 193 -4.10 2.58 9.21
CA THR A 193 -4.14 1.93 7.89
C THR A 193 -4.89 0.61 7.90
N SER A 194 -4.75 -0.20 8.96
CA SER A 194 -5.51 -1.45 9.10
C SER A 194 -6.99 -1.22 9.33
N LEU A 195 -7.36 -0.16 10.06
CA LEU A 195 -8.77 0.23 10.25
C LEU A 195 -9.39 0.73 8.95
N ILE A 196 -8.65 1.48 8.13
CA ILE A 196 -9.13 1.89 6.80
C ILE A 196 -9.45 0.64 5.96
N LEU A 197 -8.56 -0.36 5.94
CA LEU A 197 -8.80 -1.63 5.25
C LEU A 197 -10.00 -2.37 5.84
N PHE A 198 -10.08 -2.49 7.16
CA PHE A 198 -11.19 -3.13 7.85
C PHE A 198 -12.54 -2.49 7.49
N CYS A 199 -12.62 -1.16 7.54
CA CYS A 199 -13.83 -0.41 7.18
C CYS A 199 -14.22 -0.60 5.70
N SER A 200 -13.25 -0.87 4.81
CA SER A 200 -13.54 -1.12 3.40
C SER A 200 -14.35 -2.41 3.17
N HIS A 201 -14.20 -3.42 4.04
CA HIS A 201 -14.91 -4.70 3.93
C HIS A 201 -16.43 -4.58 4.12
N PHE A 202 -16.91 -3.59 4.89
CA PHE A 202 -18.35 -3.41 5.11
C PHE A 202 -19.13 -3.13 3.83
N HIS A 203 -18.50 -2.53 2.82
CA HIS A 203 -19.15 -2.22 1.55
C HIS A 203 -19.07 -3.36 0.52
N GLN A 204 -18.40 -4.46 0.87
CA GLN A 204 -18.02 -5.54 -0.07
C GLN A 204 -18.39 -6.93 0.45
N VAL A 205 -19.27 -7.04 1.45
CA VAL A 205 -19.55 -8.31 2.13
C VAL A 205 -20.09 -9.38 1.18
N GLU A 206 -21.08 -9.02 0.34
CA GLU A 206 -21.69 -9.93 -0.63
C GLU A 206 -20.68 -10.39 -1.70
N ASP A 207 -19.90 -9.44 -2.23
CA ASP A 207 -18.88 -9.70 -3.25
C ASP A 207 -17.70 -10.54 -2.70
N ASP A 208 -17.22 -10.22 -1.49
CA ASP A 208 -16.16 -10.96 -0.80
C ASP A 208 -16.60 -12.41 -0.50
N LEU A 209 -17.87 -12.60 -0.09
CA LEU A 209 -18.42 -13.93 0.14
C LEU A 209 -18.51 -14.75 -1.16
N ALA A 210 -19.03 -14.15 -2.23
CA ALA A 210 -19.15 -14.79 -3.54
C ALA A 210 -17.77 -15.15 -4.12
N ALA A 211 -16.75 -14.34 -3.83
CA ALA A 211 -15.35 -14.56 -4.16
C ALA A 211 -14.65 -15.66 -3.35
N GLY A 212 -15.29 -16.19 -2.29
CA GLY A 212 -14.66 -17.11 -1.35
C GLY A 212 -13.61 -16.46 -0.44
N LYS A 213 -13.60 -15.12 -0.35
CA LYS A 213 -12.75 -14.39 0.60
C LYS A 213 -13.27 -14.61 2.01
N LYS A 214 -12.34 -14.83 2.93
CA LYS A 214 -12.59 -14.98 4.36
C LYS A 214 -12.21 -13.69 5.09
N SER A 215 -12.67 -12.54 4.58
CA SER A 215 -12.42 -11.23 5.19
C SER A 215 -13.02 -11.16 6.60
N PRO A 216 -12.55 -10.25 7.48
CA PRO A 216 -13.04 -10.19 8.86
C PRO A 216 -14.56 -10.04 8.95
N ILE A 217 -15.16 -9.19 8.11
CA ILE A 217 -16.61 -8.97 8.12
C ILE A 217 -17.38 -10.19 7.62
N VAL A 218 -16.85 -10.92 6.62
CA VAL A 218 -17.45 -12.20 6.19
C VAL A 218 -17.43 -13.25 7.32
N ARG A 219 -16.40 -13.25 8.18
CA ARG A 219 -16.31 -14.19 9.32
C ARG A 219 -17.17 -13.78 10.51
N LEU A 220 -17.20 -12.49 10.82
CA LEU A 220 -17.87 -11.96 12.00
C LEU A 220 -19.38 -11.77 11.77
N GLY A 221 -19.80 -11.62 10.51
CA GLY A 221 -21.15 -11.21 10.16
C GLY A 221 -21.36 -9.69 10.33
N THR A 222 -22.43 -9.17 9.72
CA THR A 222 -22.84 -7.76 9.83
C THR A 222 -23.98 -7.54 10.80
N GLU A 223 -24.57 -8.62 11.33
CA GLU A 223 -25.66 -8.56 12.29
C GLU A 223 -25.12 -8.88 13.69
N THR A 224 -25.15 -7.87 14.56
CA THR A 224 -25.13 -8.02 16.02
C THR A 224 -26.53 -7.88 16.56
#